data_AF-A0A6V7Y0I4-F1
#
_entry.id   AF-A0A6V7Y0I4-F1
#
_cell.length_a   1.000
_cell.length_b   1.000
_cell.length_c   1.000
_cell.angle_alpha   90.00
_cell.angle_beta   90.00
_cell.angle_gamma   90.00
#
_symmetry.space_group_name_H-M   'P 1'
#
loop_
_entity.id
_entity.type
_entity.pdbx_description
1 polymer ?
#
loop_
_entity_poly.entity_id
_entity_poly.type
_entity_poly.pdbx_seq_one_letter_code
_entity_poly.pdbx_strand_id
1 'polypeptide(L)'
;MRTCLPEWSKHKKYQCPHNDEERGWVSTCTSIELEEALKVGYTVTKFYRALHYEKWDENLFKNYVAEFMAMKIHASGFPEGIEGKENEDTFIKECKDKFGIEIEREKMVPDQAMRYISKLMLNSLWGRFSLRNGQSRSVVIDSPTELIEYDKNNSIEIQSIDNLTEETILLTYKQKEEFIIEHDTSNMVVSLWTTSAARIKLLKAMQKVAKAEGCNILYGDTDSILFSHPRDMECPLKTGPYLGDLAKEYAGSEIKEYVGGACKAYALRMESNKNAKISSVLKVRGITLTADVCKILHFDSFKESVLNYANGGGDNEEDNELDKRSIMIENPNFIRRSVKEGMVYSTKMRKIFRPIIQKGIISNDLKIVHFGQK
;
A
#
# COMPACT_ATOMS: atom_id res chain seq x y z
N MET A 1 2.08 0.35 -25.93
CA MET A 1 0.90 -0.52 -26.18
C MET A 1 0.96 -1.70 -25.23
N ARG A 2 -0.17 -2.21 -24.72
CA ARG A 2 -0.12 -3.48 -23.96
C ARG A 2 0.28 -4.61 -24.90
N THR A 3 1.16 -5.50 -24.45
CA THR A 3 1.24 -6.84 -25.04
C THR A 3 0.01 -7.60 -24.54
N CYS A 4 -0.89 -7.93 -25.45
CA CYS A 4 -1.96 -8.89 -25.20
C CYS A 4 -1.27 -10.23 -24.99
N LEU A 5 -0.93 -10.61 -23.76
CA LEU A 5 -0.42 -11.95 -23.48
C LEU A 5 -1.65 -12.82 -23.21
N PRO A 6 -2.06 -13.70 -24.15
CA PRO A 6 -3.03 -14.73 -23.82
C PRO A 6 -2.44 -15.68 -22.77
N GLU A 7 -3.33 -16.40 -22.09
CA GLU A 7 -3.08 -17.35 -20.98
C GLU A 7 -1.93 -18.36 -21.18
N TRP A 8 -1.33 -18.45 -22.37
CA TRP A 8 -0.36 -19.48 -22.75
C TRP A 8 0.95 -18.95 -23.34
N SER A 9 1.19 -17.64 -23.32
CA SER A 9 2.26 -17.03 -24.11
C SER A 9 3.60 -16.82 -23.36
N LYS A 10 4.30 -17.92 -23.04
CA LYS A 10 5.78 -17.90 -22.83
C LYS A 10 6.56 -17.99 -24.16
N HIS A 11 5.90 -17.81 -25.30
CA HIS A 11 6.53 -17.96 -26.60
C HIS A 11 7.16 -16.64 -27.06
N LYS A 12 8.50 -16.63 -27.20
CA LYS A 12 9.29 -15.57 -27.89
C LYS A 12 8.80 -15.25 -29.32
N LYS A 13 7.86 -16.02 -29.87
CA LYS A 13 7.26 -15.87 -31.21
C LYS A 13 5.83 -15.34 -31.21
N TYR A 14 5.23 -15.05 -30.04
CA TYR A 14 3.85 -14.58 -30.01
C TYR A 14 3.75 -13.15 -30.55
N GLN A 15 2.88 -12.96 -31.55
CA GLN A 15 2.47 -11.66 -32.05
C GLN A 15 1.01 -11.43 -31.66
N CYS A 16 0.72 -10.32 -30.98
CA CYS A 16 -0.67 -10.00 -30.64
C CYS A 16 -1.46 -9.73 -31.94
N PRO A 17 -2.64 -10.35 -32.14
CA PRO A 17 -3.45 -10.16 -33.34
C PRO A 17 -4.18 -8.80 -33.36
N HIS A 18 -4.24 -8.11 -32.22
CA HIS A 18 -4.91 -6.82 -32.10
C HIS A 18 -4.07 -5.69 -32.71
N ASN A 19 -4.76 -4.74 -33.33
CA ASN A 19 -4.15 -3.53 -33.88
C ASN A 19 -3.74 -2.53 -32.77
N ASP A 20 -3.12 -1.41 -33.15
CA ASP A 20 -2.64 -0.41 -32.18
C ASP A 20 -3.77 0.27 -31.40
N GLU A 21 -4.93 0.47 -32.02
CA GLU A 21 -6.11 1.07 -31.36
C GLU A 21 -6.71 0.12 -30.33
N GLU A 22 -6.85 -1.16 -30.67
CA GLU A 22 -7.34 -2.23 -29.79
C GLU A 22 -6.39 -2.49 -28.61
N ARG A 23 -5.09 -2.20 -28.77
CA ARG A 23 -4.08 -2.26 -27.70
C ARG A 23 -3.95 -0.95 -26.91
N GLY A 24 -4.63 0.10 -27.37
CA GLY A 24 -4.69 1.40 -26.73
C GLY A 24 -5.69 1.43 -25.58
N TRP A 25 -5.54 2.42 -24.70
CA TRP A 25 -6.56 2.73 -23.70
C TRP A 25 -6.51 4.22 -23.39
N VAL A 26 -7.62 4.76 -22.88
CA VAL A 26 -7.68 6.15 -22.42
C VAL A 26 -7.28 6.17 -20.94
N SER A 27 -6.38 7.08 -20.57
CA SER A 27 -5.91 7.23 -19.19
C SER A 27 -5.69 8.68 -18.83
N THR A 28 -6.02 9.01 -17.60
CA THR A 28 -5.63 10.26 -16.96
C THR A 28 -4.42 9.96 -16.07
N CYS A 29 -3.28 10.59 -16.37
CA CYS A 29 -2.03 10.38 -15.63
C CYS A 29 -1.30 11.71 -15.45
N THR A 30 -0.32 11.74 -14.54
CA THR A 30 0.57 12.89 -14.41
C THR A 30 1.61 12.90 -15.53
N SER A 31 2.16 14.08 -15.84
CA SER A 31 3.17 14.22 -16.88
C SER A 31 4.41 13.36 -16.64
N ILE A 32 4.83 13.15 -15.39
CA ILE A 32 5.98 12.29 -15.04
C ILE A 32 5.72 10.81 -15.31
N GLU A 33 4.49 10.33 -15.12
CA GLU A 33 4.14 8.94 -15.45
C GLU A 33 4.06 8.74 -16.96
N LEU A 34 3.50 9.74 -17.68
CA LEU A 34 3.48 9.73 -19.13
C LEU A 34 4.90 9.71 -19.70
N GLU A 35 5.80 10.55 -19.18
CA GLU A 35 7.20 10.59 -19.60
C GLU A 35 7.90 9.23 -19.42
N GLU A 36 7.68 8.57 -18.28
CA GLU A 36 8.23 7.23 -18.03
C GLU A 36 7.62 6.17 -18.96
N ALA A 37 6.33 6.26 -19.27
CA ALA A 37 5.68 5.37 -20.24
C ALA A 37 6.28 5.56 -21.65
N LEU A 38 6.51 6.80 -22.09
CA LEU A 38 7.14 7.09 -23.38
C LEU A 38 8.55 6.50 -23.47
N LYS A 39 9.35 6.60 -22.40
CA LYS A 39 10.71 6.03 -22.31
C LYS A 39 10.75 4.51 -22.52
N VAL A 40 9.70 3.80 -22.13
CA VAL A 40 9.60 2.33 -22.30
C VAL A 40 8.84 1.92 -23.57
N GLY A 41 8.59 2.86 -24.49
CA GLY A 41 8.07 2.59 -25.83
C GLY A 41 6.54 2.67 -25.96
N TYR A 42 5.83 3.26 -25.00
CA TYR A 42 4.44 3.65 -25.24
C TYR A 42 4.38 4.88 -26.15
N THR A 43 3.29 5.00 -26.91
CA THR A 43 3.03 6.10 -27.83
C THR A 43 1.69 6.75 -27.49
N VAL A 44 1.59 8.06 -27.68
CA VAL A 44 0.34 8.81 -27.52
C VAL A 44 -0.34 8.91 -28.87
N THR A 45 -1.50 8.29 -29.02
CA THR A 45 -2.30 8.35 -30.26
C THR A 45 -3.23 9.56 -30.28
N LYS A 46 -3.74 9.96 -29.12
CA LYS A 46 -4.66 11.09 -28.97
C LYS A 46 -4.44 11.82 -27.66
N PHE A 47 -4.47 13.14 -27.71
CA PHE A 47 -4.39 14.03 -26.56
C PHE A 47 -5.70 14.81 -26.43
N TYR A 48 -6.29 14.83 -25.24
CA TYR A 48 -7.60 15.44 -25.00
C TYR A 48 -7.51 16.76 -24.25
N ARG A 49 -6.88 16.73 -23.07
CA ARG A 49 -6.77 17.89 -22.17
C ARG A 49 -5.61 17.67 -21.21
N ALA A 50 -4.95 18.76 -20.82
CA ALA A 50 -4.06 18.78 -19.67
C ALA A 50 -4.43 19.93 -18.72
N LEU A 51 -4.15 19.73 -17.43
CA LEU A 51 -4.02 20.81 -16.46
C LEU A 51 -2.55 21.20 -16.44
N HIS A 52 -2.24 22.44 -16.84
CA HIS A 52 -0.88 22.95 -16.94
C HIS A 52 -0.61 23.97 -15.83
N TYR A 53 0.58 23.88 -15.23
CA TYR A 53 1.04 24.77 -14.18
C TYR A 53 2.38 25.40 -14.61
N GLU A 54 2.41 26.72 -14.70
CA GLU A 54 3.60 27.47 -15.17
C GLU A 54 4.67 27.62 -14.08
N LYS A 55 4.24 27.69 -12.82
CA LYS A 55 5.12 27.94 -11.67
C LYS A 55 5.27 26.68 -10.83
N TRP A 56 6.51 26.39 -10.46
CA TRP A 56 6.90 25.26 -9.63
C TRP A 56 7.77 25.74 -8.48
N ASP A 57 7.63 25.10 -7.32
CA ASP A 57 8.42 25.37 -6.13
C ASP A 57 9.00 24.05 -5.60
N GLU A 58 10.32 23.93 -5.63
CA GLU A 58 11.06 22.77 -5.12
C GLU A 58 11.36 22.85 -3.61
N ASN A 59 11.09 24.00 -2.98
CA ASN A 59 11.41 24.28 -1.58
C ASN A 59 10.18 24.28 -0.66
N LEU A 60 8.97 24.37 -1.21
CA LEU A 60 7.71 24.52 -0.47
C LEU A 60 7.58 23.62 0.77
N PHE A 61 7.97 22.35 0.65
CA PHE A 61 7.87 21.36 1.75
C PHE A 61 9.22 21.00 2.39
N LYS A 62 10.32 21.61 1.94
CA LYS A 62 11.68 21.22 2.35
C LYS A 62 11.87 21.36 3.86
N ASN A 63 11.50 22.50 4.43
CA ASN A 63 11.65 22.76 5.87
C ASN A 63 10.75 21.83 6.71
N TYR A 64 9.50 21.64 6.29
CA TYR A 64 8.57 20.73 6.98
C TYR A 64 9.12 19.30 7.00
N VAL A 65 9.54 18.79 5.84
CA VAL A 65 10.11 17.44 5.73
C VAL A 65 11.41 17.34 6.54
N ALA A 66 12.27 18.36 6.49
CA ALA A 66 13.53 18.36 7.21
C ALA A 66 13.33 18.28 8.74
N GLU A 67 12.40 19.07 9.28
CA GLU A 67 12.13 19.11 10.71
C GLU A 67 11.57 17.78 11.24
N PHE A 68 10.50 17.25 10.63
CA PHE A 68 9.93 15.98 11.08
C PHE A 68 10.83 14.77 10.75
N MET A 69 11.68 14.87 9.73
CA MET A 69 12.68 13.84 9.45
C MET A 69 13.82 13.88 10.46
N ALA A 70 14.27 15.05 10.91
CA ALA A 70 15.23 15.19 12.00
C ALA A 70 14.69 14.52 13.28
N MET A 71 13.47 14.88 13.70
CA MET A 71 12.81 14.26 14.85
C MET A 71 12.71 12.74 14.72
N LYS A 72 12.37 12.24 13.53
CA LYS A 72 12.30 10.79 13.26
C LYS A 72 13.67 10.13 13.33
N ILE A 73 14.73 10.76 12.82
CA ILE A 73 16.11 10.24 12.85
C ILE A 73 16.63 10.22 14.29
N HIS A 74 16.47 11.31 15.03
CA HIS A 74 16.77 11.41 16.47
C HIS A 74 16.14 10.25 17.24
N ALA A 75 14.82 10.09 17.10
CA ALA A 75 14.06 9.05 17.77
C ALA A 75 14.34 7.62 17.25
N SER A 76 15.04 7.47 16.12
CA SER A 76 15.47 6.15 15.63
C SER A 76 16.86 5.76 16.14
N GLY A 77 17.67 6.72 16.58
CA GLY A 77 19.10 6.52 16.83
C GLY A 77 19.90 6.31 15.55
N PHE A 78 21.20 6.03 15.70
CA PHE A 78 22.07 5.78 14.55
C PHE A 78 21.71 4.46 13.86
N PRO A 79 21.68 4.43 12.52
CA PRO A 79 21.51 3.19 11.75
C PRO A 79 22.56 2.14 12.09
N GLU A 80 22.21 0.87 11.96
CA GLU A 80 23.15 -0.25 12.10
C GLU A 80 24.32 -0.10 11.11
N GLY A 81 25.55 -0.28 11.60
CA GLY A 81 26.78 -0.08 10.82
C GLY A 81 27.33 1.35 10.84
N ILE A 82 26.63 2.31 11.46
CA ILE A 82 27.15 3.66 11.74
C ILE A 82 27.54 3.72 13.21
N GLU A 83 28.74 3.22 13.49
CA GLU A 83 29.31 3.18 14.83
C GLU A 83 30.63 3.96 14.85
N GLY A 84 30.83 4.71 15.94
CA GLY A 84 32.05 5.48 16.15
C GLY A 84 31.95 6.92 15.67
N LYS A 85 32.68 7.80 16.37
CA LYS A 85 32.52 9.24 16.26
C LYS A 85 32.64 9.78 14.83
N GLU A 86 33.60 9.27 14.05
CA GLU A 86 33.86 9.72 12.67
C GLU A 86 32.72 9.34 11.71
N ASN A 87 32.18 8.12 11.83
CA ASN A 87 31.07 7.66 11.00
C ASN A 87 29.78 8.42 11.34
N GLU A 88 29.54 8.66 12.64
CA GLU A 88 28.43 9.49 13.11
C GLU A 88 28.53 10.94 12.60
N ASP A 89 29.72 11.55 12.67
CA ASP A 89 29.96 12.90 12.14
C ASP A 89 29.73 12.96 10.63
N THR A 90 30.19 11.94 9.91
CA THR A 90 29.97 11.84 8.46
C THR A 90 28.47 11.73 8.14
N PHE A 91 27.73 10.89 8.86
CA PHE A 91 26.29 10.75 8.69
C PHE A 91 25.54 12.06 8.96
N ILE A 92 25.84 12.74 10.06
CA ILE A 92 25.24 14.04 10.43
C ILE A 92 25.51 15.08 9.34
N LYS A 93 26.77 15.17 8.89
CA LYS A 93 27.16 16.09 7.82
C LYS A 93 26.41 15.79 6.53
N GLU A 94 26.32 14.52 6.12
CA GLU A 94 25.61 14.13 4.91
C GLU A 94 24.10 14.39 4.99
N CYS A 95 23.47 14.22 6.16
CA CYS A 95 22.08 14.61 6.39
C CYS A 95 21.85 16.11 6.11
N LYS A 96 22.78 16.97 6.55
CA LYS A 96 22.71 18.40 6.31
C LYS A 96 23.00 18.75 4.85
N ASP A 97 24.10 18.26 4.31
CA ASP A 97 24.58 18.60 2.96
C ASP A 97 23.62 18.13 1.86
N LYS A 98 23.07 16.91 1.98
CA LYS A 98 22.21 16.32 0.95
C LYS A 98 20.74 16.71 1.09
N PHE A 99 20.24 16.85 2.31
CA PHE A 99 18.80 16.98 2.57
C PHE A 99 18.41 18.24 3.33
N GLY A 100 19.38 19.02 3.83
CA GLY A 100 19.12 20.15 4.72
C GLY A 100 18.56 19.74 6.08
N ILE A 101 18.81 18.50 6.51
CA ILE A 101 18.31 17.96 7.79
C ILE A 101 19.38 18.18 8.85
N GLU A 102 19.04 18.94 9.88
CA GLU A 102 19.94 19.19 11.00
C GLU A 102 19.78 18.11 12.07
N ILE A 103 20.87 17.39 12.34
CA ILE A 103 20.91 16.31 13.31
C ILE A 103 21.84 16.67 14.46
N GLU A 104 21.27 16.84 15.65
CA GLU A 104 22.00 16.90 16.92
C GLU A 104 22.31 15.50 17.44
N ARG A 105 23.59 15.22 17.70
CA ARG A 105 24.07 13.91 18.17
C ARG A 105 23.47 13.52 19.51
N GLU A 106 23.32 14.50 20.41
CA GLU A 106 22.83 14.34 21.78
C GLU A 106 21.37 13.88 21.82
N LYS A 107 20.61 14.13 20.75
CA LYS A 107 19.20 13.73 20.61
C LYS A 107 19.02 12.36 19.96
N MET A 108 20.09 11.67 19.55
CA MET A 108 20.05 10.36 18.87
C MET A 108 19.75 9.22 19.85
N VAL A 109 18.60 9.28 20.52
CA VAL A 109 18.15 8.32 21.51
C VAL A 109 16.90 7.60 20.99
N PRO A 110 16.89 6.26 20.91
CA PRO A 110 15.73 5.51 20.45
C PRO A 110 14.46 5.80 21.27
N ASP A 111 13.45 6.35 20.62
CA ASP A 111 12.12 6.63 21.16
C ASP A 111 11.05 6.17 20.17
N GLN A 112 10.35 5.10 20.52
CA GLN A 112 9.34 4.51 19.64
C GLN A 112 8.12 5.43 19.45
N ALA A 113 7.72 6.20 20.47
CA ALA A 113 6.57 7.08 20.43
C ALA A 113 6.87 8.31 19.57
N MET A 114 8.02 8.95 19.76
CA MET A 114 8.43 10.08 18.92
C MET A 114 8.71 9.68 17.48
N ARG A 115 9.29 8.51 17.26
CA ARG A 115 9.46 7.99 15.90
C ARG A 115 8.11 7.77 15.22
N TYR A 116 7.10 7.27 15.96
CA TYR A 116 5.75 7.09 15.43
C TYR A 116 5.08 8.42 15.07
N ILE A 117 5.09 9.39 15.99
CA ILE A 117 4.47 10.72 15.79
C ILE A 117 5.14 11.46 14.63
N SER A 118 6.47 11.49 14.59
CA SER A 118 7.21 12.15 13.52
C SER A 118 6.93 11.52 12.15
N LYS A 119 6.88 10.18 12.08
CA LYS A 119 6.48 9.45 10.86
C LYS A 119 5.03 9.76 10.45
N LEU A 120 4.12 9.87 11.42
CA LEU A 120 2.73 10.21 11.15
C LEU A 120 2.61 11.60 10.54
N MET A 121 3.35 12.59 11.04
CA MET A 121 3.35 13.96 10.50
C MET A 121 3.86 13.99 9.05
N LEU A 122 4.99 13.34 8.78
CA LEU A 122 5.52 13.19 7.40
C LEU A 122 4.50 12.57 6.45
N ASN A 123 3.83 11.49 6.88
CA ASN A 123 2.90 10.76 6.03
C ASN A 123 1.53 11.43 5.88
N SER A 124 1.11 12.22 6.87
CA SER A 124 -0.22 12.85 6.88
C SER A 124 -0.27 14.12 6.04
N LEU A 125 0.87 14.79 5.83
CA LEU A 125 0.94 16.06 5.11
C LEU A 125 0.27 15.99 3.73
N TRP A 126 0.75 15.11 2.84
CA TRP A 126 0.21 15.02 1.48
C TRP A 126 -1.24 14.51 1.46
N GLY A 127 -1.61 13.70 2.47
CA GLY A 127 -2.97 13.20 2.65
C GLY A 127 -3.95 14.30 3.04
N ARG A 128 -3.49 15.32 3.80
CA ARG A 128 -4.28 16.49 4.18
C ARG A 128 -4.77 17.27 2.96
N PHE A 129 -3.92 17.42 1.94
CA PHE A 129 -4.28 18.09 0.69
C PHE A 129 -5.27 17.28 -0.17
N SER A 130 -5.47 15.99 0.11
CA SER A 130 -6.39 15.10 -0.60
C SER A 130 -7.64 14.72 0.20
N LEU A 131 -7.94 15.45 1.28
CA LEU A 131 -9.14 15.17 2.05
C LEU A 131 -10.38 15.36 1.18
N ARG A 132 -11.31 14.40 1.30
CA ARG A 132 -12.60 14.49 0.63
C ARG A 132 -13.41 15.62 1.28
N ASN A 133 -13.82 16.61 0.49
CA ASN A 133 -14.57 17.76 1.01
C ASN A 133 -16.02 17.41 1.41
N GLY A 134 -16.64 16.42 0.76
CA GLY A 134 -18.04 16.01 1.00
C GLY A 134 -18.21 14.75 1.87
N GLN A 135 -17.52 14.65 3.01
CA GLN A 135 -17.75 13.54 3.94
C GLN A 135 -19.08 13.72 4.70
N SER A 136 -19.71 12.60 5.05
CA SER A 136 -20.87 12.60 5.95
C SER A 136 -20.49 13.20 7.30
N ARG A 137 -21.40 14.00 7.85
CA ARG A 137 -21.28 14.62 9.17
C ARG A 137 -22.39 14.09 10.04
N SER A 138 -22.07 13.85 11.30
CA SER A 138 -23.05 13.47 12.31
C SER A 138 -23.15 14.58 13.35
N VAL A 139 -24.37 14.98 13.66
CA VAL A 139 -24.68 15.98 14.69
C VAL A 139 -25.66 15.38 15.69
N VAL A 140 -25.49 15.73 16.95
CA VAL A 140 -26.44 15.37 18.00
C VAL A 140 -27.41 16.54 18.13
N ILE A 141 -28.71 16.24 18.02
CA ILE A 141 -29.79 17.21 18.07
C ILE A 141 -30.70 16.84 19.25
N ASP A 142 -31.07 17.82 20.06
CA ASP A 142 -31.99 17.69 21.21
C ASP A 142 -33.27 18.51 21.04
N SER A 143 -33.45 19.16 19.89
CA SER A 143 -34.57 20.05 19.59
C SER A 143 -35.26 19.70 18.27
N PRO A 144 -36.60 19.56 18.24
CA PRO A 144 -37.36 19.40 17.01
C PRO A 144 -37.16 20.53 16.01
N THR A 145 -36.89 21.75 16.48
CA THR A 145 -36.67 22.92 15.60
C THR A 145 -35.40 22.76 14.78
N GLU A 146 -34.29 22.35 15.40
CA GLU A 146 -33.04 22.09 14.70
C GLU A 146 -33.20 20.98 13.67
N LEU A 147 -33.92 19.90 14.01
CA LEU A 147 -34.19 18.82 13.05
C LEU A 147 -34.93 19.34 11.81
N ILE A 148 -35.93 20.21 11.99
CA ILE A 148 -36.67 20.82 10.87
C ILE A 148 -35.75 21.72 10.03
N GLU A 149 -34.79 22.43 10.64
CA GLU A 149 -33.81 23.23 9.90
C GLU A 149 -32.92 22.37 9.01
N TYR A 150 -32.46 21.22 9.51
CA TYR A 150 -31.71 20.25 8.70
C TYR A 150 -32.58 19.62 7.59
N ASP A 151 -33.82 19.22 7.90
CA ASP A 151 -34.74 18.63 6.93
C ASP A 151 -35.08 19.59 5.77
N LYS A 152 -35.25 20.88 6.09
CA LYS A 152 -35.53 21.92 5.09
C LYS A 152 -34.29 22.42 4.34
N ASN A 153 -33.09 22.02 4.75
CA ASN A 153 -31.86 22.49 4.13
C ASN A 153 -31.58 21.76 2.81
N ASN A 154 -31.90 22.42 1.70
CA ASN A 154 -31.71 21.87 0.35
C ASN A 154 -30.25 21.58 -0.03
N SER A 155 -29.26 22.08 0.70
CA SER A 155 -27.83 21.84 0.43
C SER A 155 -27.32 20.50 0.96
N ILE A 156 -28.12 19.80 1.77
CA ILE A 156 -27.74 18.52 2.39
C ILE A 156 -28.73 17.42 2.06
N GLU A 157 -28.29 16.18 2.27
CA GLU A 157 -29.04 14.95 2.16
C GLU A 157 -28.93 14.20 3.49
N ILE A 158 -30.07 13.97 4.15
CA ILE A 158 -30.13 13.20 5.39
C ILE A 158 -29.94 11.72 5.05
N GLN A 159 -28.96 11.07 5.69
CA GLN A 159 -28.63 9.66 5.47
C GLN A 159 -29.22 8.76 6.56
N SER A 160 -29.17 9.19 7.82
CA SER A 160 -29.77 8.46 8.94
C SER A 160 -30.19 9.40 10.06
N ILE A 161 -31.22 8.97 10.80
CA ILE A 161 -31.65 9.57 12.06
C ILE A 161 -31.71 8.42 13.07
N ASP A 162 -30.86 8.47 14.08
CA ASP A 162 -30.77 7.44 15.10
C ASP A 162 -31.10 8.04 16.46
N ASN A 163 -32.14 7.56 17.15
CA ASN A 163 -32.44 8.00 18.51
C ASN A 163 -31.32 7.53 19.45
N LEU A 164 -30.66 8.48 20.13
CA LEU A 164 -29.66 8.20 21.16
C LEU A 164 -30.32 8.07 22.53
N THR A 165 -31.26 8.97 22.83
CA THR A 165 -32.13 8.91 24.00
C THR A 165 -33.58 9.18 23.56
N GLU A 166 -34.51 9.25 24.51
CA GLU A 166 -35.89 9.67 24.21
C GLU A 166 -35.97 11.12 23.72
N GLU A 167 -35.00 11.96 24.05
CA GLU A 167 -34.99 13.40 23.77
C GLU A 167 -33.89 13.82 22.78
N THR A 168 -32.95 12.93 22.45
CA THR A 168 -31.80 13.25 21.59
C THR A 168 -31.66 12.29 20.43
N ILE A 169 -31.33 12.83 19.27
CA ILE A 169 -31.11 12.09 18.02
C ILE A 169 -29.72 12.37 17.46
N LEU A 170 -29.13 11.36 16.82
CA LEU A 170 -27.95 11.47 15.99
C LEU A 170 -28.40 11.56 14.53
N LEU A 171 -28.34 12.77 13.98
CA LEU A 171 -28.59 13.01 12.56
C LEU A 171 -27.27 12.85 11.80
N THR A 172 -27.23 11.93 10.84
CA THR A 172 -26.12 11.85 9.87
C THR A 172 -26.59 12.38 8.52
N TYR A 173 -25.88 13.39 8.01
CA TYR A 173 -26.17 14.00 6.70
C TYR A 173 -24.91 14.10 5.85
N LYS A 174 -25.09 14.28 4.55
CA LYS A 174 -24.03 14.54 3.58
C LYS A 174 -24.37 15.80 2.79
N GLN A 175 -23.38 16.64 2.50
CA GLN A 175 -23.59 17.78 1.60
C GLN A 175 -23.76 17.30 0.16
N LYS A 176 -24.75 17.84 -0.55
CA LYS A 176 -24.97 17.53 -1.97
C LYS A 176 -23.82 18.08 -2.81
N GLU A 177 -23.49 17.39 -3.90
CA GLU A 177 -22.26 17.64 -4.66
C GLU A 177 -22.19 19.07 -5.22
N GLU A 178 -23.33 19.65 -5.60
CA GLU A 178 -23.40 21.03 -6.14
C GLU A 178 -23.08 22.10 -5.09
N PHE A 179 -23.16 21.74 -3.81
CA PHE A 179 -22.95 22.65 -2.68
C PHE A 179 -21.65 22.36 -1.92
N ILE A 180 -20.85 21.39 -2.36
CA ILE A 180 -19.55 21.09 -1.73
C ILE A 180 -18.61 22.27 -1.98
N ILE A 181 -18.17 22.89 -0.89
CA ILE A 181 -17.09 23.88 -0.90
C ILE A 181 -15.80 23.15 -0.59
N GLU A 182 -14.78 23.36 -1.43
CA GLU A 182 -13.45 22.80 -1.18
C GLU A 182 -12.81 23.47 0.03
N HIS A 183 -12.18 22.68 0.90
CA HIS A 183 -11.42 23.23 2.03
C HIS A 183 -10.24 24.06 1.51
N ASP A 184 -9.90 25.18 2.16
CA ASP A 184 -8.81 26.10 1.73
C ASP A 184 -7.44 25.42 1.59
N THR A 185 -7.24 24.31 2.31
CA THR A 185 -6.02 23.50 2.26
C THR A 185 -6.09 22.32 1.29
N SER A 186 -7.20 22.14 0.56
CA SER A 186 -7.34 21.05 -0.40
C SER A 186 -6.56 21.37 -1.67
N ASN A 187 -5.67 20.46 -2.06
CA ASN A 187 -4.88 20.56 -3.28
C ASN A 187 -4.57 19.16 -3.82
N MET A 188 -5.40 18.70 -4.75
CA MET A 188 -5.27 17.38 -5.35
C MET A 188 -3.94 17.21 -6.13
N VAL A 189 -3.40 18.29 -6.68
CA VAL A 189 -2.18 18.28 -7.51
C VAL A 189 -0.98 17.81 -6.70
N VAL A 190 -0.82 18.30 -5.47
CA VAL A 190 0.26 17.91 -4.55
C VAL A 190 0.25 16.40 -4.30
N SER A 191 -0.94 15.82 -4.08
CA SER A 191 -1.08 14.40 -3.79
C SER A 191 -0.92 13.53 -5.05
N LEU A 192 -1.42 14.00 -6.21
CA LEU A 192 -1.18 13.34 -7.50
C LEU A 192 0.31 13.27 -7.80
N TRP A 193 1.04 14.37 -7.60
CA TRP A 193 2.48 14.44 -7.85
C TRP A 193 3.26 13.54 -6.88
N THR A 194 2.98 13.65 -5.58
CA THR A 194 3.61 12.82 -4.53
C THR A 194 3.43 11.33 -4.81
N THR A 195 2.20 10.89 -5.09
CA THR A 195 1.93 9.46 -5.34
C THR A 195 2.49 8.96 -6.67
N SER A 196 2.52 9.81 -7.70
CA SER A 196 3.14 9.49 -9.00
C SER A 196 4.66 9.35 -8.88
N ALA A 197 5.32 10.27 -8.19
CA ALA A 197 6.75 10.19 -7.91
C ALA A 197 7.11 8.93 -7.11
N ALA A 198 6.30 8.56 -6.11
CA ALA A 198 6.48 7.33 -5.35
C ALA A 198 6.32 6.07 -6.24
N ARG A 199 5.29 6.02 -7.10
CA ARG A 199 5.09 4.91 -8.05
C ARG A 199 6.26 4.78 -9.02
N ILE A 200 6.76 5.88 -9.58
CA ILE A 200 7.92 5.88 -10.48
C ILE A 200 9.17 5.40 -9.76
N LYS A 201 9.36 5.79 -8.48
CA LYS A 201 10.50 5.33 -7.68
C LYS A 201 10.48 3.80 -7.49
N LEU A 202 9.33 3.23 -7.14
CA LEU A 202 9.15 1.79 -7.04
C LEU A 202 9.32 1.11 -8.41
N LEU A 203 8.72 1.66 -9.47
CA LEU A 203 8.85 1.14 -10.84
C LEU A 203 10.32 1.06 -11.28
N LYS A 204 11.12 2.09 -11.01
CA LYS A 204 12.56 2.08 -11.34
C LYS A 204 13.33 1.00 -10.58
N ALA A 205 12.99 0.76 -9.30
CA ALA A 205 13.57 -0.35 -8.55
C ALA A 205 13.16 -1.71 -9.16
N MET A 206 11.88 -1.89 -9.49
CA MET A 206 11.38 -3.09 -10.17
C MET A 206 12.06 -3.32 -11.52
N GLN A 207 12.22 -2.28 -12.35
CA GLN A 207 12.91 -2.38 -13.63
C GLN A 207 14.39 -2.78 -13.49
N LYS A 208 15.09 -2.32 -12.44
CA LYS A 208 16.47 -2.75 -12.17
C LYS A 208 16.52 -4.25 -11.86
N VAL A 209 15.62 -4.73 -11.00
CA VAL A 209 15.51 -6.16 -10.69
C VAL A 209 15.15 -6.97 -11.94
N ALA A 210 14.17 -6.52 -12.72
CA ALA A 210 13.70 -7.23 -13.91
C ALA A 210 14.76 -7.32 -15.03
N LYS A 211 15.71 -6.38 -15.08
CA LYS A 211 16.83 -6.39 -16.04
C LYS A 211 18.02 -7.21 -15.57
N ALA A 212 18.11 -7.50 -14.27
CA ALA A 212 19.20 -8.29 -13.71
C ALA A 212 19.00 -9.78 -14.00
N GLU A 213 20.08 -10.45 -14.39
CA GLU A 213 20.05 -11.86 -14.75
C GLU A 213 19.68 -12.74 -13.54
N GLY A 214 18.86 -13.77 -13.77
CA GLY A 214 18.43 -14.70 -12.73
C GLY A 214 17.53 -14.12 -11.63
N CYS A 215 17.16 -12.84 -11.71
CA CYS A 215 16.32 -12.18 -10.71
C CYS A 215 14.82 -12.33 -11.03
N ASN A 216 13.99 -12.52 -10.02
CA ASN A 216 12.53 -12.57 -10.17
C ASN A 216 11.85 -11.66 -9.15
N ILE A 217 10.97 -10.78 -9.63
CA ILE A 217 10.11 -9.98 -8.74
C ILE A 217 9.01 -10.89 -8.22
N LEU A 218 8.84 -10.92 -6.90
CA LEU A 218 7.85 -11.74 -6.21
C LEU A 218 6.64 -10.91 -5.78
N TYR A 219 6.88 -9.69 -5.28
CA TYR A 219 5.82 -8.81 -4.79
C TYR A 219 6.27 -7.34 -4.81
N GLY A 220 5.30 -6.42 -4.87
CA GLY A 220 5.53 -5.01 -4.63
C GLY A 220 4.28 -4.34 -4.07
N ASP A 221 4.44 -3.46 -3.08
CA ASP A 221 3.36 -2.67 -2.50
C ASP A 221 3.89 -1.31 -2.03
N THR A 222 3.38 -0.25 -2.66
CA THR A 222 3.58 1.17 -2.31
C THR A 222 5.04 1.64 -2.34
N ASP A 223 5.86 1.19 -1.39
CA ASP A 223 7.24 1.56 -1.14
C ASP A 223 8.16 0.34 -0.88
N SER A 224 7.63 -0.88 -1.06
CA SER A 224 8.35 -2.14 -0.85
C SER A 224 8.41 -2.99 -2.13
N ILE A 225 9.51 -3.73 -2.27
CA ILE A 225 9.70 -4.74 -3.31
C ILE A 225 10.28 -6.01 -2.67
N LEU A 226 9.70 -7.15 -2.99
CA LEU A 226 10.22 -8.46 -2.65
C LEU A 226 10.63 -9.15 -3.96
N PHE A 227 11.85 -9.65 -3.99
CA PHE A 227 12.40 -10.31 -5.17
C PHE A 227 13.40 -11.39 -4.75
N SER A 228 13.67 -12.33 -5.65
CA SER A 228 14.78 -13.27 -5.54
C SER A 228 15.89 -12.88 -6.50
N HIS A 229 17.14 -13.17 -6.11
CA HIS A 229 18.32 -13.04 -6.95
C HIS A 229 19.27 -14.23 -6.69
N PRO A 230 20.16 -14.57 -7.64
CA PRO A 230 21.17 -15.61 -7.44
C PRO A 230 22.11 -15.27 -6.28
N ARG A 231 22.48 -16.28 -5.49
CA ARG A 231 23.33 -16.09 -4.28
C ARG A 231 24.77 -15.71 -4.63
N ASP A 232 25.22 -16.12 -5.79
CA ASP A 232 26.54 -15.88 -6.37
C ASP A 232 26.66 -14.53 -7.08
N MET A 233 25.54 -13.79 -7.22
CA MET A 233 25.51 -12.47 -7.83
C MET A 233 25.25 -11.37 -6.81
N GLU A 234 25.77 -10.17 -7.10
CA GLU A 234 25.49 -8.98 -6.31
C GLU A 234 24.01 -8.62 -6.37
N CYS A 235 23.46 -8.14 -5.24
CA CYS A 235 22.09 -7.65 -5.18
C CYS A 235 21.90 -6.48 -6.16
N PRO A 236 20.89 -6.53 -7.06
CA PRO A 236 20.66 -5.49 -8.07
C PRO A 236 20.21 -4.15 -7.47
N LEU A 237 19.78 -4.14 -6.21
CA LEU A 237 19.34 -2.95 -5.49
C LEU A 237 20.31 -2.61 -4.37
N LYS A 238 20.71 -1.34 -4.32
CA LYS A 238 21.52 -0.79 -3.24
C LYS A 238 20.62 -0.35 -2.09
N THR A 239 21.03 -0.68 -0.87
CA THR A 239 20.42 -0.18 0.36
C THR A 239 21.24 0.96 0.94
N GLY A 240 20.63 1.82 1.74
CA GLY A 240 21.33 2.91 2.39
C GLY A 240 20.57 3.50 3.57
N PRO A 241 21.25 4.30 4.41
CA PRO A 241 20.67 4.86 5.63
C PRO A 241 19.90 6.16 5.39
N TYR A 242 19.93 6.73 4.18
CA TYR A 242 19.46 8.08 3.93
C TYR A 242 17.99 8.15 3.49
N LEU A 243 17.45 9.37 3.53
CA LEU A 243 16.08 9.64 3.10
C LEU A 243 15.85 9.17 1.66
N GLY A 244 14.95 8.21 1.52
CA GLY A 244 14.56 7.66 0.22
C GLY A 244 15.42 6.51 -0.27
N ASP A 245 16.43 6.07 0.48
CA ASP A 245 17.11 4.82 0.20
C ASP A 245 16.20 3.61 0.49
N LEU A 246 16.50 2.48 -0.16
CA LEU A 246 15.88 1.21 0.19
C LEU A 246 16.53 0.67 1.47
N ALA A 247 15.71 0.13 2.37
CA ALA A 247 16.19 -0.55 3.57
C ALA A 247 15.86 -2.04 3.49
N LYS A 248 16.75 -2.88 4.04
CA LYS A 248 16.51 -4.33 4.15
C LYS A 248 15.61 -4.61 5.36
N GLU A 249 14.32 -4.83 5.12
CA GLU A 249 13.31 -5.01 6.19
C GLU A 249 13.61 -6.19 7.12
N TYR A 250 14.09 -7.30 6.56
CA TYR A 250 14.45 -8.51 7.30
C TYR A 250 15.98 -8.73 7.33
N ALA A 251 16.75 -7.72 7.71
CA ALA A 251 18.22 -7.82 7.68
C ALA A 251 18.81 -8.99 8.50
N GLY A 252 18.19 -9.33 9.63
CA GLY A 252 18.63 -10.39 10.54
C GLY A 252 18.15 -11.82 10.19
N SER A 253 17.40 -11.98 9.11
CA SER A 253 16.85 -13.28 8.71
C SER A 253 16.96 -13.51 7.20
N GLU A 254 17.07 -14.76 6.80
CA GLU A 254 16.99 -15.18 5.41
C GLU A 254 15.58 -15.70 5.10
N ILE A 255 14.96 -15.19 4.03
CA ILE A 255 13.68 -15.70 3.54
C ILE A 255 13.96 -17.00 2.78
N LYS A 256 13.44 -18.12 3.29
CA LYS A 256 13.56 -19.44 2.69
C LYS A 256 12.39 -19.76 1.74
N GLU A 257 11.22 -19.21 2.04
CA GLU A 257 10.02 -19.50 1.27
C GLU A 257 9.11 -18.27 1.19
N TYR A 258 8.57 -18.01 0.00
CA TYR A 258 7.55 -16.99 -0.26
C TYR A 258 6.32 -17.65 -0.87
N VAL A 259 5.15 -17.28 -0.37
CA VAL A 259 3.85 -17.68 -0.93
C VAL A 259 3.00 -16.44 -1.15
N GLY A 260 2.62 -16.18 -2.40
CA GLY A 260 1.72 -15.09 -2.77
C GLY A 260 0.32 -15.62 -3.09
N GLY A 261 -0.69 -15.21 -2.31
CA GLY A 261 -2.07 -15.65 -2.51
C GLY A 261 -2.97 -14.60 -3.17
N ALA A 262 -2.71 -13.31 -2.94
CA ALA A 262 -3.41 -12.19 -3.59
C ALA A 262 -2.66 -10.87 -3.35
N CYS A 263 -3.18 -9.77 -3.90
CA CYS A 263 -2.72 -8.43 -3.51
C CYS A 263 -2.90 -8.22 -1.99
N LYS A 264 -1.82 -7.86 -1.29
CA LYS A 264 -1.80 -7.70 0.18
C LYS A 264 -2.16 -8.98 0.94
N ALA A 265 -1.95 -10.14 0.33
CA ALA A 265 -2.07 -11.46 0.94
C ALA A 265 -0.85 -12.34 0.59
N TYR A 266 0.10 -12.45 1.51
CA TYR A 266 1.32 -13.24 1.32
C TYR A 266 1.86 -13.82 2.63
N ALA A 267 2.65 -14.88 2.51
CA ALA A 267 3.33 -15.54 3.61
C ALA A 267 4.83 -15.67 3.33
N LEU A 268 5.64 -15.54 4.38
CA LEU A 268 7.09 -15.73 4.37
C LEU A 268 7.47 -16.77 5.42
N ARG A 269 8.39 -17.67 5.07
CA ARG A 269 9.12 -18.52 6.02
C ARG A 269 10.56 -18.05 6.03
N MET A 270 11.07 -17.76 7.21
CA MET A 270 12.37 -17.13 7.40
C MET A 270 13.19 -17.87 8.43
N GLU A 271 14.50 -17.92 8.22
CA GLU A 271 15.48 -18.46 9.15
C GLU A 271 16.30 -17.31 9.73
N SER A 272 16.41 -17.24 11.06
CA SER A 272 17.23 -16.24 11.73
C SER A 272 18.71 -16.54 11.54
N ASN A 273 19.47 -15.53 11.12
CA ASN A 273 20.92 -15.65 10.90
C ASN A 273 21.68 -15.90 12.22
N LYS A 274 21.10 -15.54 13.37
CA LYS A 274 21.77 -15.62 14.69
C LYS A 274 21.70 -17.00 15.33
N ASN A 275 20.61 -17.74 15.10
CA ASN A 275 20.32 -18.97 15.84
C ASN A 275 19.60 -20.05 15.01
N ALA A 276 19.55 -19.90 13.68
CA ALA A 276 18.85 -20.80 12.76
C ALA A 276 17.38 -21.05 13.11
N LYS A 277 16.76 -20.18 13.92
CA LYS A 277 15.36 -20.33 14.31
C LYS A 277 14.46 -20.01 13.13
N ILE A 278 13.56 -20.93 12.82
CA ILE A 278 12.53 -20.72 11.80
C ILE A 278 11.40 -19.86 12.39
N SER A 279 10.98 -18.87 11.62
CA SER A 279 9.84 -18.00 11.90
C SER A 279 8.99 -17.84 10.64
N SER A 280 7.73 -17.48 10.82
CA SER A 280 6.84 -17.18 9.70
C SER A 280 6.17 -15.84 9.88
N VAL A 281 5.93 -15.16 8.75
CA VAL A 281 5.15 -13.93 8.68
C VAL A 281 4.01 -14.17 7.73
N LEU A 282 2.79 -13.90 8.19
CA LEU A 282 1.60 -13.93 7.36
C LEU A 282 1.01 -12.51 7.31
N LYS A 283 0.69 -12.04 6.12
CA LYS A 283 0.01 -10.77 5.88
C LYS A 283 -1.23 -11.06 5.07
N VAL A 284 -2.41 -10.77 5.60
CA VAL A 284 -3.68 -10.90 4.86
C VAL A 284 -4.55 -9.68 5.15
N ARG A 285 -4.68 -8.79 4.16
CA ARG A 285 -5.51 -7.58 4.32
C ARG A 285 -6.96 -7.93 4.61
N GLY A 286 -7.53 -7.24 5.59
CA GLY A 286 -8.93 -7.40 5.98
C GLY A 286 -9.18 -8.52 6.98
N ILE A 287 -8.18 -9.31 7.36
CA ILE A 287 -8.27 -10.33 8.41
C ILE A 287 -7.30 -9.97 9.53
N THR A 288 -7.81 -9.84 10.75
CA THR A 288 -6.98 -9.63 11.94
C THR A 288 -6.44 -10.98 12.41
N LEU A 289 -5.12 -11.12 12.44
CA LEU A 289 -4.44 -12.35 12.86
C LEU A 289 -4.34 -12.44 14.39
N THR A 290 -5.46 -12.76 15.04
CA THR A 290 -5.50 -13.07 16.48
C THR A 290 -4.97 -14.49 16.73
N ALA A 291 -4.69 -14.84 17.99
CA ALA A 291 -4.26 -16.18 18.36
C ALA A 291 -5.23 -17.28 17.88
N ASP A 292 -6.54 -17.03 17.96
CA ASP A 292 -7.56 -17.98 17.48
C ASP A 292 -7.60 -18.08 15.96
N VAL A 293 -7.48 -16.95 15.26
CA VAL A 293 -7.40 -16.94 13.79
C VAL A 293 -6.14 -17.67 13.31
N CYS A 294 -5.00 -17.49 13.99
CA CYS A 294 -3.75 -18.15 13.65
C CYS A 294 -3.76 -19.68 13.82
N LYS A 295 -4.72 -20.25 14.57
CA LYS A 295 -4.92 -21.71 14.63
C LYS A 295 -5.47 -22.26 13.32
N ILE A 296 -6.19 -21.43 12.56
CA ILE A 296 -6.85 -21.79 11.30
C ILE A 296 -6.03 -21.28 10.12
N LEU A 297 -5.63 -20.02 10.17
CA LEU A 297 -4.92 -19.30 9.12
C LEU A 297 -3.48 -19.03 9.57
N HIS A 298 -2.57 -19.92 9.18
CA HIS A 298 -1.13 -19.82 9.40
C HIS A 298 -0.39 -20.10 8.10
N PHE A 299 0.95 -20.11 8.14
CA PHE A 299 1.77 -20.28 6.93
C PHE A 299 1.39 -21.53 6.13
N ASP A 300 1.31 -22.70 6.77
CA ASP A 300 1.07 -23.97 6.06
C ASP A 300 -0.34 -24.05 5.50
N SER A 301 -1.39 -23.67 6.26
CA SER A 301 -2.76 -23.67 5.74
C SER A 301 -2.95 -22.67 4.60
N PHE A 302 -2.31 -21.49 4.70
CA PHE A 302 -2.27 -20.51 3.62
C PHE A 302 -1.58 -21.05 2.36
N LYS A 303 -0.41 -21.70 2.54
CA LYS A 303 0.34 -22.32 1.44
C LYS A 303 -0.46 -23.41 0.76
N GLU A 304 -1.09 -24.29 1.52
CA GLU A 304 -1.95 -25.36 0.99
C GLU A 304 -3.10 -24.78 0.17
N SER A 305 -3.81 -23.79 0.70
CA SER A 305 -4.88 -23.08 0.00
C SER A 305 -4.41 -22.47 -1.33
N VAL A 306 -3.23 -21.82 -1.35
CA VAL A 306 -2.66 -21.22 -2.57
C VAL A 306 -2.23 -22.29 -3.59
N LEU A 307 -1.63 -23.39 -3.14
CA LEU A 307 -1.23 -24.49 -4.03
C LEU A 307 -2.45 -25.21 -4.61
N ASN A 308 -3.50 -25.43 -3.81
CA ASN A 308 -4.77 -25.99 -4.29
C ASN A 308 -5.42 -25.10 -5.34
N TYR A 309 -5.33 -23.77 -5.19
CA TYR A 309 -5.77 -22.82 -6.21
C TYR A 309 -4.91 -22.91 -7.49
N ALA A 310 -3.58 -22.97 -7.34
CA ALA A 310 -2.66 -22.99 -8.47
C ALA A 310 -2.71 -24.27 -9.31
N ASN A 311 -2.97 -25.42 -8.68
CA ASN A 311 -3.00 -26.72 -9.35
C ASN A 311 -4.30 -27.00 -10.12
N GLY A 312 -5.14 -25.99 -10.34
CA GLY A 312 -6.31 -26.12 -11.19
C GLY A 312 -7.32 -27.12 -10.64
N GLY A 313 -7.63 -27.07 -9.34
CA GLY A 313 -8.98 -27.45 -8.95
C GLY A 313 -9.92 -26.69 -9.89
N GLY A 314 -10.69 -27.40 -10.72
CA GLY A 314 -11.46 -26.78 -11.78
C GLY A 314 -12.60 -25.93 -11.22
N ASP A 315 -13.03 -24.92 -11.97
CA ASP A 315 -14.38 -24.35 -11.84
C ASP A 315 -15.41 -25.31 -12.45
N ASN A 316 -15.30 -26.60 -12.14
CA ASN A 316 -16.38 -27.55 -12.39
C ASN A 316 -17.35 -27.37 -11.23
N GLU A 317 -18.48 -26.74 -11.49
CA GLU A 317 -19.56 -26.42 -10.54
C GLU A 317 -20.23 -27.66 -9.89
N GLU A 318 -19.74 -28.88 -10.14
CA GLU A 318 -20.43 -30.12 -9.77
C GLU A 318 -19.90 -30.86 -8.54
N ASP A 319 -18.85 -30.40 -7.86
CA ASP A 319 -18.42 -31.04 -6.61
C ASP A 319 -18.13 -30.04 -5.48
N ASN A 320 -18.33 -30.47 -4.24
CA ASN A 320 -18.07 -29.78 -2.96
C ASN A 320 -16.60 -29.30 -2.75
N GLU A 321 -15.82 -29.07 -3.82
CA GLU A 321 -14.40 -28.69 -3.82
C GLU A 321 -14.14 -27.20 -3.53
N LEU A 322 -15.17 -26.36 -3.45
CA LEU A 322 -15.07 -24.96 -3.02
C LEU A 322 -14.40 -24.79 -1.65
N ASP A 323 -14.44 -25.83 -0.81
CA ASP A 323 -13.98 -25.80 0.58
C ASP A 323 -12.44 -25.91 0.69
N LYS A 324 -11.74 -26.57 -0.24
CA LYS A 324 -10.28 -26.80 -0.12
C LYS A 324 -9.40 -25.64 -0.59
N ARG A 325 -9.95 -24.72 -1.39
CA ARG A 325 -9.24 -23.52 -1.88
C ARG A 325 -9.42 -22.33 -0.96
N SER A 326 -10.48 -22.33 -0.17
CA SER A 326 -10.85 -21.21 0.69
C SER A 326 -10.68 -21.55 2.15
N ILE A 327 -10.24 -20.59 2.95
CA ILE A 327 -10.09 -20.79 4.40
C ILE A 327 -11.21 -20.03 5.08
N MET A 328 -12.15 -20.75 5.68
CA MET A 328 -13.17 -20.15 6.52
C MET A 328 -12.58 -19.79 7.88
N ILE A 329 -12.54 -18.50 8.17
CA ILE A 329 -11.99 -17.94 9.38
C ILE A 329 -13.16 -17.53 10.26
N GLU A 330 -13.27 -18.16 11.42
CA GLU A 330 -14.20 -17.75 12.48
C GLU A 330 -13.40 -17.04 13.57
N ASN A 331 -13.68 -15.74 13.77
CA ASN A 331 -13.24 -15.01 14.94
C ASN A 331 -14.40 -14.97 15.95
N PRO A 332 -14.32 -15.75 17.05
CA PRO A 332 -15.43 -15.87 17.98
C PRO A 332 -15.68 -14.59 18.79
N ASN A 333 -14.64 -13.77 18.99
CA ASN A 333 -14.65 -12.61 19.88
C ASN A 333 -14.42 -11.31 19.11
N PHE A 334 -15.17 -11.09 18.03
CA PHE A 334 -15.08 -9.85 17.29
C PHE A 334 -15.87 -8.74 17.99
N ILE A 335 -15.17 -7.69 18.42
CA ILE A 335 -15.76 -6.57 19.13
C ILE A 335 -16.56 -5.71 18.15
N ARG A 336 -17.85 -5.51 18.45
CA ARG A 336 -18.70 -4.52 17.81
C ARG A 336 -19.16 -3.47 18.81
N ARG A 337 -19.44 -2.29 18.28
CA ARG A 337 -20.06 -1.18 19.02
C ARG A 337 -21.47 -0.96 18.48
N SER A 338 -22.44 -0.81 19.39
CA SER A 338 -23.77 -0.30 19.09
C SER A 338 -23.82 1.12 19.63
N VAL A 339 -23.78 2.11 18.74
CA VAL A 339 -23.92 3.52 19.14
C VAL A 339 -25.30 3.75 19.73
N LYS A 340 -26.32 3.13 19.15
CA LYS A 340 -27.72 3.16 19.60
C LYS A 340 -27.90 2.67 21.04
N GLU A 341 -27.23 1.58 21.40
CA GLU A 341 -27.37 0.99 22.75
C GLU A 341 -26.29 1.47 23.72
N GLY A 342 -25.36 2.33 23.27
CA GLY A 342 -24.22 2.76 24.08
C GLY A 342 -23.32 1.60 24.55
N MET A 343 -23.35 0.46 23.83
CA MET A 343 -22.76 -0.80 24.28
C MET A 343 -21.66 -1.29 23.35
N VAL A 344 -20.71 -2.00 23.95
CA VAL A 344 -19.69 -2.77 23.26
C VAL A 344 -19.93 -4.24 23.57
N TYR A 345 -20.09 -5.06 22.53
CA TYR A 345 -20.35 -6.49 22.68
C TYR A 345 -19.49 -7.31 21.72
N SER A 346 -19.22 -8.55 22.11
CA SER A 346 -18.52 -9.52 21.28
C SER A 346 -19.53 -10.30 20.45
N THR A 347 -19.24 -10.45 19.17
CA THR A 347 -20.01 -11.31 18.27
C THR A 347 -19.08 -12.17 17.42
N LYS A 348 -19.59 -13.29 16.92
CA LYS A 348 -18.85 -14.12 15.99
C LYS A 348 -18.77 -13.42 14.64
N MET A 349 -17.57 -13.30 14.10
CA MET A 349 -17.34 -12.81 12.74
C MET A 349 -16.77 -13.93 11.89
N ARG A 350 -17.39 -14.17 10.74
CA ARG A 350 -16.89 -15.10 9.73
C ARG A 350 -16.31 -14.33 8.56
N LYS A 351 -15.13 -14.74 8.10
CA LYS A 351 -14.49 -14.25 6.88
C LYS A 351 -14.00 -15.45 6.09
N ILE A 352 -13.97 -15.32 4.78
CA ILE A 352 -13.44 -16.35 3.90
C ILE A 352 -12.22 -15.75 3.21
N PHE A 353 -11.07 -16.39 3.36
CA PHE A 353 -9.90 -16.09 2.54
C PHE A 353 -9.95 -16.96 1.27
N ARG A 354 -9.75 -16.34 0.11
CA ARG A 354 -9.62 -17.03 -1.18
C ARG A 354 -8.38 -16.48 -1.90
N PRO A 355 -7.45 -17.34 -2.35
CA PRO A 355 -6.40 -16.93 -3.27
C PRO A 355 -7.00 -16.40 -4.57
N ILE A 356 -6.44 -15.31 -5.09
CA ILE A 356 -6.86 -14.72 -6.37
C ILE A 356 -5.63 -14.11 -7.05
N ILE A 357 -5.36 -14.54 -8.29
CA ILE A 357 -4.36 -13.92 -9.16
C ILE A 357 -5.08 -13.21 -10.30
N GLN A 358 -5.17 -11.88 -10.21
CA GLN A 358 -5.81 -11.03 -11.24
C GLN A 358 -4.82 -10.43 -12.25
N LYS A 359 -3.51 -10.54 -11.98
CA LYS A 359 -2.45 -9.82 -12.72
C LYS A 359 -1.31 -10.73 -13.12
N GLY A 360 -1.61 -11.73 -13.93
CA GLY A 360 -0.65 -12.65 -14.50
C GLY A 360 -1.24 -14.04 -14.65
N ILE A 361 -0.41 -14.95 -15.16
CA ILE A 361 -0.74 -16.36 -15.34
C ILE A 361 0.17 -17.18 -14.45
N ILE A 362 -0.38 -18.19 -13.79
CA ILE A 362 0.40 -19.18 -13.05
C ILE A 362 0.97 -20.16 -14.08
N SER A 363 2.29 -20.25 -14.19
CA SER A 363 2.91 -21.29 -15.02
C SER A 363 3.02 -22.61 -14.29
N ASN A 364 3.28 -23.69 -15.03
CA ASN A 364 3.39 -25.06 -14.50
C ASN A 364 4.45 -25.22 -13.38
N ASP A 365 5.43 -24.32 -13.30
CA ASP A 365 6.43 -24.25 -12.22
C ASP A 365 5.99 -23.34 -11.06
N LEU A 366 4.69 -23.05 -10.94
CA LEU A 366 4.06 -22.22 -9.91
C LEU A 366 4.58 -20.77 -9.86
N LYS A 367 5.19 -20.28 -10.94
CA LYS A 367 5.60 -18.88 -11.07
C LYS A 367 4.47 -18.05 -11.64
N ILE A 368 4.36 -16.81 -11.18
CA ILE A 368 3.42 -15.84 -11.74
C ILE A 368 4.14 -15.09 -12.87
N VAL A 369 3.67 -15.28 -14.10
CA VAL A 369 4.09 -14.48 -15.25
C VAL A 369 3.18 -13.27 -15.32
N HIS A 370 3.69 -12.08 -15.02
CA HIS A 370 2.89 -10.86 -15.06
C HIS A 370 2.58 -10.45 -16.50
N PHE A 371 1.36 -9.97 -16.74
CA PHE A 371 1.01 -9.35 -18.02
C PHE A 371 1.95 -8.16 -18.30
N GLY A 372 2.66 -8.22 -19.43
CA GLY A 372 3.56 -7.16 -19.88
C GLY A 372 5.05 -7.39 -19.61
N GLN A 373 5.44 -8.48 -18.95
CA GLN A 373 6.83 -8.94 -19.00
C GLN A 373 7.10 -9.59 -20.36
N LYS A 374 8.19 -9.16 -21.03
CA LYS A 374 8.67 -9.74 -22.29
C LYS A 374 9.56 -10.94 -22.04
#